data_AF-A0A945BH87-F1
#
_entry.id   AF-A0A945BH87-F1
#
_cell.length_a   1.000
_cell.length_b   1.000
_cell.length_c   1.000
_cell.angle_alpha   90.00
_cell.angle_beta   90.00
_cell.angle_gamma   90.00
#
_symmetry.space_group_name_H-M   'P 1'
#
loop_
_entity.id
_entity.type
_entity.pdbx_description
1 polymer ?
#
loop_
_entity_poly.entity_id
_entity_poly.type
_entity_poly.pdbx_seq_one_letter_code
_entity_poly.pdbx_strand_id
1 'polypeptide(L)'
;MEKIAAHYRTFAEELEPVRKSIEAKRKQHKKITDSIVTTPFMSELAKAKRRETYLMIKGSFLSKGNAVQAGFPASFHVPAKGTPHDRMGVAKWLLQPDNPLTARVAVNRFWSRLFGRGLLDTEEDFGTQGNLPDHPELLDWLA
;
A
#
# COMPACT_ATOMS: atom_id res chain seq x y z
N MET A 1 -34.38 -0.50 24.07
CA MET A 1 -34.14 -1.91 24.43
C MET A 1 -32.66 -2.27 24.51
N GLU A 2 -31.81 -1.94 23.51
CA GLU A 2 -30.39 -2.34 23.53
C GLU A 2 -29.57 -1.85 24.74
N LYS A 3 -29.77 -0.60 25.18
CA LYS A 3 -29.04 -0.05 26.35
C LYS A 3 -29.35 -0.80 27.65
N ILE A 4 -30.58 -1.28 27.80
CA ILE A 4 -31.03 -2.04 28.97
C ILE A 4 -30.40 -3.43 28.93
N ALA A 5 -30.48 -4.12 27.79
CA ALA A 5 -29.82 -5.41 27.61
C ALA A 5 -28.30 -5.35 27.84
N ALA A 6 -27.63 -4.28 27.39
CA ALA A 6 -26.20 -4.07 27.65
C ALA A 6 -25.88 -3.91 29.14
N HIS A 7 -26.74 -3.23 29.89
CA HIS A 7 -26.59 -3.07 31.34
C HIS A 7 -26.77 -4.42 32.05
N TYR A 8 -27.85 -5.16 31.78
CA TYR A 8 -28.09 -6.47 32.41
C TYR A 8 -27.01 -7.53 32.11
N ARG A 9 -26.38 -7.47 30.93
CA ARG A 9 -25.25 -8.35 30.57
C ARG A 9 -24.02 -8.21 31.48
N THR A 10 -23.91 -7.11 32.23
CA THR A 10 -22.75 -6.87 33.12
C THR A 10 -22.86 -7.52 34.49
N PHE A 11 -24.07 -7.79 35.00
CA PHE A 11 -24.28 -8.27 36.36
C PHE A 11 -25.24 -9.47 36.50
N ALA A 12 -25.94 -9.88 35.43
CA ALA A 12 -26.81 -11.05 35.49
C ALA A 12 -26.04 -12.32 35.87
N GLU A 13 -26.53 -13.04 36.87
CA GLU A 13 -25.90 -14.22 37.47
C GLU A 13 -25.76 -15.37 36.46
N GLU A 14 -26.77 -15.56 35.59
CA GLU A 14 -26.75 -16.56 34.51
C GLU A 14 -25.60 -16.36 33.51
N LEU A 15 -25.10 -15.12 33.38
CA LEU A 15 -24.01 -14.76 32.47
C LEU A 15 -22.63 -14.81 33.14
N GLU A 16 -22.52 -15.08 34.44
CA GLU A 16 -21.24 -15.28 35.14
C GLU A 16 -20.31 -16.31 34.46
N PRO A 17 -20.76 -17.55 34.14
CA PRO A 17 -19.87 -18.55 33.52
C PRO A 17 -19.37 -18.09 32.14
N VAL A 18 -20.25 -17.43 31.38
CA VAL A 18 -19.91 -16.88 30.06
C VAL A 18 -18.92 -15.72 30.20
N ARG A 19 -19.12 -14.80 31.14
CA ARG A 19 -18.19 -13.68 31.43
C ARG A 19 -16.81 -14.20 31.82
N LYS A 20 -16.73 -15.21 32.71
CA LYS A 20 -15.48 -15.87 33.08
C LYS A 20 -14.77 -16.51 31.88
N SER A 21 -15.52 -17.17 30.99
CA SER A 21 -14.96 -17.76 29.77
C SER A 21 -14.41 -16.71 28.80
N ILE A 22 -15.11 -15.59 28.63
CA ILE A 22 -14.66 -14.46 27.79
C ILE A 22 -13.42 -13.84 28.39
N GLU A 23 -13.38 -13.64 29.72
CA GLU A 23 -12.23 -13.07 30.40
C GLU A 23 -11.01 -13.98 30.30
N ALA A 24 -11.18 -15.30 30.46
CA ALA A 24 -10.12 -16.27 30.25
C ALA A 24 -9.56 -16.23 28.82
N LYS A 25 -10.44 -16.23 27.81
CA LYS A 25 -10.03 -16.10 26.40
C LYS A 25 -9.36 -14.76 26.11
N ARG A 26 -9.83 -13.65 26.69
CA ARG A 26 -9.20 -12.33 26.58
C ARG A 26 -7.81 -12.32 27.21
N LYS A 27 -7.63 -12.95 28.38
CA LYS A 27 -6.31 -13.11 29.03
C LYS A 27 -5.38 -13.96 28.16
N GLN A 28 -5.87 -15.05 27.58
CA GLN A 28 -5.11 -15.89 26.66
C GLN A 28 -4.68 -15.11 25.40
N HIS A 29 -5.62 -14.40 24.77
CA HIS A 29 -5.34 -13.56 23.60
C HIS A 29 -4.30 -12.49 23.94
N LYS A 30 -4.47 -11.78 25.05
CA LYS A 30 -3.52 -10.76 25.49
C LYS A 30 -2.13 -11.35 25.72
N LYS A 31 -2.02 -12.51 26.38
CA LYS A 31 -0.73 -13.19 26.58
C LYS A 31 -0.03 -13.50 25.25
N ILE A 32 -0.79 -13.94 24.24
CA ILE A 32 -0.26 -14.16 22.89
C ILE A 32 0.18 -12.83 22.27
N THR A 33 -0.68 -11.81 22.29
CA THR A 33 -0.38 -10.49 21.71
C THR A 33 0.86 -9.85 22.34
N ASP A 34 0.98 -9.89 23.67
CA ASP A 34 2.11 -9.32 24.41
C ASP A 34 3.42 -10.09 24.15
N SER A 35 3.34 -11.37 23.74
CA SER A 35 4.51 -12.17 23.36
C SER A 35 5.00 -11.92 21.93
N ILE A 36 4.17 -11.28 21.09
CA ILE A 36 4.55 -10.95 19.71
C ILE A 36 5.44 -9.72 19.74
N VAL A 37 6.67 -9.86 19.23
CA VAL A 37 7.57 -8.72 19.04
C VAL A 37 6.99 -7.79 17.99
N THR A 38 6.50 -6.62 18.40
CA THR A 38 6.02 -5.59 17.49
C THR A 38 7.14 -4.67 17.02
N THR A 39 7.16 -4.39 15.71
CA THR A 39 8.02 -3.38 15.09
C THR A 39 7.23 -2.11 14.80
N PRO A 40 7.81 -0.91 15.01
CA PRO A 40 7.18 0.34 14.56
C PRO A 40 6.94 0.29 13.05
N PHE A 41 5.73 0.63 12.61
CA PHE A 41 5.41 0.77 11.20
C PHE A 41 4.82 2.17 10.95
N MET A 42 5.04 2.69 9.75
CA MET A 42 4.45 3.95 9.34
C MET A 42 3.02 3.70 8.84
N SER A 43 2.03 4.26 9.53
CA SER A 43 0.63 4.26 9.09
C SER A 43 0.26 5.59 8.47
N GLU A 44 -0.60 5.57 7.46
CA GLU A 44 -1.20 6.79 6.95
C GLU A 44 -2.13 7.42 7.99
N LEU A 45 -2.09 8.75 8.09
CA LEU A 45 -2.97 9.51 8.99
C LEU A 45 -4.39 9.53 8.45
N ALA A 46 -5.37 9.44 9.34
CA ALA A 46 -6.79 9.62 9.01
C ALA A 46 -7.02 10.97 8.32
N LYS A 47 -8.01 11.06 7.41
CA LYS A 47 -8.30 12.26 6.61
C LYS A 47 -8.38 13.55 7.44
N ALA A 48 -9.02 13.50 8.61
CA ALA A 48 -9.17 14.64 9.51
C ALA A 48 -7.87 15.09 10.22
N LYS A 49 -6.82 14.25 10.20
CA LYS A 49 -5.51 14.51 10.82
C LYS A 49 -4.39 14.64 9.80
N ARG A 50 -4.70 14.72 8.50
CA ARG A 50 -3.69 14.87 7.46
C ARG A 50 -3.04 16.25 7.57
N ARG A 51 -1.71 16.30 7.42
CA ARG A 51 -0.93 17.54 7.44
C ARG A 51 -1.07 18.23 6.09
N GLU A 52 -1.27 19.55 6.11
CA GLU A 52 -1.22 20.36 4.90
C GLU A 52 0.22 20.47 4.42
N THR A 53 0.41 20.31 3.10
CA THR A 53 1.71 20.40 2.45
C THR A 53 1.77 21.67 1.62
N TYR A 54 2.91 22.35 1.60
CA TYR A 54 3.09 23.64 0.95
C TYR A 54 4.30 23.59 0.02
N LEU A 55 4.24 24.32 -1.08
CA LEU A 55 5.39 24.56 -1.95
C LEU A 55 6.37 25.49 -1.23
N MET A 56 7.62 25.06 -1.06
CA MET A 56 8.65 25.88 -0.41
C MET A 56 9.32 26.81 -1.42
N ILE A 57 9.15 28.12 -1.24
CA ILE A 57 9.68 29.12 -2.16
C ILE A 57 11.21 29.11 -2.06
N LYS A 58 11.88 28.89 -3.21
CA LYS A 58 13.34 28.75 -3.29
C LYS A 58 13.90 27.65 -2.35
N GLY A 59 13.09 26.64 -2.02
CA GLY A 59 13.47 25.56 -1.10
C GLY A 59 13.55 25.98 0.39
N SER A 60 13.17 27.21 0.73
CA SER A 60 13.18 27.68 2.12
C SER A 60 11.96 27.16 2.90
N PHE A 61 12.20 26.40 3.97
CA PHE A 61 11.14 25.86 4.84
C PHE A 61 10.37 26.95 5.62
N LEU A 62 10.95 28.15 5.75
CA LEU A 62 10.32 29.30 6.38
C LEU A 62 9.37 30.05 5.44
N SER A 63 9.58 29.94 4.13
CA SER A 63 8.80 30.63 3.10
C SER A 63 7.83 29.67 2.43
N LYS A 64 6.67 29.49 3.05
CA LYS A 64 5.58 28.67 2.51
C LYS A 64 4.85 29.44 1.41
N GLY A 65 4.78 28.83 0.22
CA GLY A 65 3.93 29.26 -0.88
C GLY A 65 2.57 28.57 -0.84
N ASN A 66 2.06 28.19 -2.01
CA ASN A 66 0.73 27.60 -2.15
C ASN A 66 0.65 26.21 -1.50
N ALA A 67 -0.52 25.91 -0.91
CA ALA A 67 -0.84 24.56 -0.47
C ALA A 67 -0.97 23.62 -1.68
N VAL A 68 -0.44 22.41 -1.55
CA VAL A 68 -0.46 21.37 -2.58
C VAL A 68 -1.14 20.12 -2.05
N GLN A 69 -1.80 19.41 -2.96
CA GLN A 69 -2.43 18.12 -2.69
C GLN A 69 -1.66 17.00 -3.38
N ALA A 70 -1.82 15.79 -2.88
CA ALA A 70 -1.32 14.61 -3.58
C ALA A 70 -2.03 14.46 -4.93
N GLY A 71 -1.30 14.01 -5.93
CA GLY A 71 -1.80 13.84 -7.30
C GLY A 71 -0.87 12.96 -8.13
N PHE A 72 -1.31 12.67 -9.36
CA PHE A 72 -0.52 11.93 -10.34
C PHE A 72 0.25 12.91 -11.24
N PRO A 73 1.49 12.58 -11.64
CA PRO A 73 2.18 13.34 -12.68
C PRO A 73 1.36 13.38 -13.97
N ALA A 74 1.21 14.59 -14.54
CA ALA A 74 0.40 14.80 -15.74
C ALA A 74 0.95 14.11 -16.99
N SER A 75 2.22 13.70 -16.97
CA SER A 75 2.88 12.96 -18.06
C SER A 75 2.46 11.50 -18.15
N PHE A 76 1.77 10.97 -17.14
CA PHE A 76 1.33 9.58 -17.11
C PHE A 76 -0.10 9.43 -17.60
N HIS A 77 -0.48 8.19 -17.96
CA HIS A 77 -1.85 7.85 -18.32
C HIS A 77 -2.82 8.22 -17.20
N VAL A 78 -3.99 8.74 -17.58
CA VAL A 78 -5.02 9.17 -16.63
C VAL A 78 -5.51 7.96 -15.85
N PRO A 79 -5.44 7.97 -14.50
CA PRO A 79 -5.89 6.85 -13.70
C PRO A 79 -7.41 6.65 -13.85
N ALA A 80 -7.86 5.41 -13.69
CA ALA A 80 -9.28 5.08 -13.77
C ALA A 80 -10.12 5.93 -12.81
N LYS A 81 -11.36 6.23 -13.22
CA LYS A 81 -12.27 7.07 -12.43
C LYS A 81 -12.50 6.45 -11.04
N GLY A 82 -12.26 7.23 -10.00
CA GLY A 82 -12.38 6.77 -8.61
C GLY A 82 -11.08 6.26 -7.98
N THR A 83 -9.96 6.26 -8.72
CA THR A 83 -8.64 5.97 -8.14
C THR A 83 -8.30 7.02 -7.08
N PRO A 84 -7.95 6.60 -5.85
CA PRO A 84 -7.51 7.53 -4.82
C PRO A 84 -6.27 8.33 -5.26
N HIS A 85 -6.23 9.62 -4.94
CA HIS A 85 -5.05 10.46 -5.18
C HIS A 85 -4.10 10.39 -3.97
N ASP A 86 -3.64 9.18 -3.67
CA ASP A 86 -2.69 8.90 -2.59
C ASP A 86 -1.67 7.84 -3.05
N ARG A 87 -0.72 7.49 -2.17
CA ARG A 87 0.33 6.51 -2.50
C ARG A 87 -0.24 5.15 -2.88
N MET A 88 -1.34 4.75 -2.25
CA MET A 88 -2.00 3.47 -2.56
C MET A 88 -2.65 3.52 -3.95
N GLY A 89 -3.27 4.64 -4.31
CA GLY A 89 -3.78 4.85 -5.66
C GLY A 89 -2.69 4.80 -6.73
N VAL A 90 -1.53 5.42 -6.48
CA VAL A 90 -0.37 5.32 -7.38
C VAL A 90 0.13 3.88 -7.50
N ALA A 91 0.24 3.15 -6.40
CA ALA A 91 0.66 1.75 -6.42
C ALA A 91 -0.31 0.87 -7.23
N LYS A 92 -1.62 1.07 -7.05
CA LYS A 92 -2.63 0.34 -7.82
C LYS A 92 -2.59 0.70 -9.31
N TRP A 93 -2.41 1.98 -9.62
CA TRP A 93 -2.26 2.47 -10.99
C TRP A 93 -1.04 1.86 -11.68
N LEU A 94 0.12 1.80 -11.00
CA LEU A 94 1.33 1.20 -11.54
C LEU A 94 1.13 -0.28 -11.90
N LEU A 95 0.34 -1.01 -11.11
CA LEU A 95 0.11 -2.45 -11.24
C LEU A 95 -1.14 -2.80 -12.06
N GLN A 96 -1.74 -1.84 -12.77
CA GLN A 96 -2.92 -2.14 -13.58
C GLN A 96 -2.55 -3.01 -14.81
N PRO A 97 -3.45 -3.91 -15.25
CA PRO A 97 -3.19 -4.78 -16.40
C PRO A 97 -2.98 -4.04 -17.73
N ASP A 98 -3.49 -2.82 -17.85
CA ASP A 98 -3.30 -1.93 -19.01
C ASP A 98 -1.94 -1.20 -18.99
N ASN A 99 -1.14 -1.36 -17.93
CA ASN A 99 0.24 -0.88 -17.86
C ASN A 99 1.24 -2.06 -18.02
N PRO A 100 1.63 -2.42 -19.26
CA PRO A 100 2.49 -3.58 -19.50
C PRO A 100 3.93 -3.38 -19.00
N LEU A 101 4.37 -2.13 -18.78
CA LEU A 101 5.75 -1.81 -18.44
C LEU A 101 6.18 -2.48 -17.13
N THR A 102 5.33 -2.45 -16.11
CA THR A 102 5.66 -3.03 -14.79
C THR A 102 5.83 -4.54 -14.87
N ALA A 103 4.96 -5.23 -15.60
CA ALA A 103 5.06 -6.67 -15.80
C ALA A 103 6.30 -7.05 -16.63
N ARG A 104 6.54 -6.36 -17.76
CA ARG A 104 7.72 -6.59 -18.61
C ARG A 104 9.04 -6.40 -17.85
N VAL A 105 9.16 -5.35 -17.04
CA VAL A 105 10.36 -5.10 -16.20
C VAL A 105 10.53 -6.23 -15.19
N ALA A 106 9.45 -6.64 -14.52
CA ALA A 106 9.51 -7.71 -13.51
C ALA A 106 9.92 -9.06 -14.13
N VAL A 107 9.29 -9.44 -15.25
CA VAL A 107 9.62 -10.65 -16.02
C VAL A 107 11.08 -10.65 -16.45
N ASN A 108 11.58 -9.54 -17.01
CA ASN A 108 12.98 -9.47 -17.45
C ASN A 108 13.96 -9.65 -16.29
N ARG A 109 13.69 -9.02 -15.14
CA ARG A 109 14.52 -9.18 -13.93
C ARG A 109 14.50 -10.61 -13.41
N PHE A 110 13.35 -11.27 -13.41
CA PHE A 110 13.26 -12.68 -13.02
C PHE A 110 14.00 -13.57 -14.02
N TRP A 111 13.83 -13.32 -15.31
CA TRP A 111 14.52 -14.04 -16.37
C TRP A 111 16.05 -13.92 -16.23
N SER A 112 16.55 -12.70 -16.06
CA SER A 112 17.99 -12.45 -15.87
C SER A 112 18.55 -13.16 -14.65
N ARG A 113 17.82 -13.16 -13.53
CA ARG A 113 18.23 -13.90 -12.30
C ARG A 113 18.28 -15.42 -12.50
N LEU A 114 17.45 -15.97 -13.39
CA LEU A 114 17.39 -17.40 -13.66
C LEU A 114 18.43 -17.85 -14.70
N PHE A 115 18.63 -17.05 -15.75
CA PHE A 115 19.45 -17.44 -16.91
C PHE A 115 20.77 -16.67 -17.04
N GLY A 116 21.04 -15.71 -16.15
CA GLY A 116 22.27 -14.90 -16.13
C GLY A 116 22.30 -13.76 -17.15
N ARG A 117 21.26 -13.63 -17.98
CA ARG A 117 21.06 -12.55 -18.95
C ARG A 117 19.57 -12.31 -19.15
N GLY A 118 19.13 -11.06 -19.18
CA GLY A 118 17.75 -10.68 -19.47
C GLY A 118 17.38 -10.84 -20.96
N LEU A 119 16.07 -10.87 -21.25
CA LEU A 119 15.53 -10.71 -22.62
C LEU A 119 15.79 -9.30 -23.17
N LEU A 120 15.82 -8.31 -22.27
CA LEU A 120 16.53 -7.05 -22.44
C LEU A 120 17.84 -7.13 -21.66
N ASP A 121 18.94 -6.79 -22.31
CA ASP A 121 20.26 -6.70 -21.66
C ASP A 121 20.29 -5.61 -20.57
N THR A 122 19.60 -4.50 -20.81
CA THR A 122 19.52 -3.37 -19.89
C THR A 122 18.35 -3.52 -18.92
N GLU A 123 18.57 -4.12 -17.75
CA GLU A 123 17.52 -4.33 -16.73
C GLU A 123 16.89 -3.04 -16.18
N GLU A 124 17.59 -1.91 -16.26
CA GLU A 124 17.18 -0.63 -15.67
C GLU A 124 16.62 0.36 -16.70
N ASP A 125 16.64 0.02 -18.00
CA ASP A 125 16.17 0.92 -19.06
C ASP A 125 15.26 0.21 -20.06
N PHE A 126 13.95 0.46 -19.91
CA PHE A 126 12.88 0.04 -20.82
C PHE A 126 12.31 1.25 -21.60
N GLY A 127 13.00 2.39 -21.54
CA GLY A 127 12.61 3.62 -22.20
C GLY A 127 13.18 3.72 -23.61
N THR A 128 13.14 4.92 -24.17
CA THR A 128 13.64 5.22 -25.52
C THR A 128 15.16 5.17 -25.64
N GLN A 129 15.87 5.08 -24.50
CA GLN A 129 17.33 4.97 -24.44
C GLN A 129 17.79 3.52 -24.19
N GLY A 130 16.85 2.60 -23.92
CA GLY A 130 17.13 1.18 -23.72
C GLY A 130 17.28 0.41 -25.04
N ASN A 131 17.93 -0.76 -24.95
CA ASN A 131 17.99 -1.68 -26.08
C ASN A 131 16.62 -2.35 -26.30
N LEU A 132 16.33 -2.74 -27.55
CA LEU A 132 15.13 -3.53 -27.83
C LEU A 132 15.27 -4.94 -27.25
N PRO A 133 14.15 -5.60 -26.87
CA PRO A 133 14.17 -7.00 -26.46
C PRO A 133 14.65 -7.89 -27.60
N ASP A 134 15.47 -8.89 -27.28
CA ASP A 134 15.89 -9.92 -28.23
C ASP A 134 14.67 -10.73 -28.75
N HIS A 135 13.69 -10.99 -27.86
CA HIS A 135 12.46 -11.72 -28.16
C HIS A 135 11.23 -10.98 -27.61
N PRO A 136 10.69 -9.97 -28.32
CA PRO A 136 9.58 -9.15 -27.83
C PRO A 136 8.29 -9.94 -27.62
N GLU A 137 7.98 -10.90 -28.50
CA GLU A 137 6.77 -11.74 -28.40
C GLU A 137 6.80 -12.64 -27.16
N LEU A 138 7.98 -13.17 -26.80
CA LEU A 138 8.14 -13.98 -25.59
C LEU A 138 7.97 -13.12 -24.34
N LEU A 139 8.54 -11.92 -24.35
CA LEU A 139 8.39 -10.97 -23.24
C LEU A 139 6.92 -10.58 -23.05
N ASP A 140 6.19 -10.37 -24.15
CA ASP A 140 4.76 -10.05 -24.12
C ASP A 140 3.90 -11.23 -23.69
N TRP A 141 4.29 -12.46 -24.03
CA TRP A 141 3.59 -13.65 -23.58
C TRP A 141 3.75 -13.90 -22.07
N LEU A 142 4.89 -13.51 -21.50
CA LEU A 142 5.20 -13.67 -20.08
C LEU A 142 4.63 -12.55 -19.19
N ALA A 143 4.28 -11.39 -19.77
CA ALA A 143 3.92 -10.15 -19.07
C ALA A 143 2.42 -9.83 -19.06
#